data_AF-A0A7C8P9V3-F1
#
_entry.id   AF-A0A7C8P9V3-F1
#
_cell.length_a   1.000
_cell.length_b   1.000
_cell.length_c   1.000
_cell.angle_alpha   90.00
_cell.angle_beta   90.00
_cell.angle_gamma   90.00
#
_symmetry.space_group_name_H-M   'P 1'
#
loop_
_entity.id
_entity.type
_entity.pdbx_description
1 polymer ?
#
loop_
_entity_poly.entity_id
_entity_poly.type
_entity_poly.pdbx_seq_one_letter_code
_entity_poly.pdbx_strand_id
1 'polypeptide(L)'
;MISRLRPTGFKVLSLTTVSSPHQGSPFADYAIRFIGEQRLPRLYRILERVGLETGAFQQLTTVFMRNDFNPNTPDVDGVKYFSYGASACPGLLSPFRASHRIIRRVDGENDGLVSIKSASHGVYKGTLIGPSHLDIINWTNRLKWVIKGVLGQHNKFNAIAFYLALSDMLATEGL
;
A
#
# COMPACT_ATOMS: atom_id res chain seq x y z
N MET A 1 -5.40 6.70 12.68
CA MET A 1 -4.78 8.01 12.32
C MET A 1 -5.64 9.22 12.65
N ILE A 2 -6.92 9.25 12.24
CA ILE A 2 -7.78 10.43 12.35
C ILE A 2 -8.03 10.88 13.80
N SER A 3 -8.13 9.94 14.74
CA SER A 3 -8.27 10.18 16.18
C SER A 3 -7.13 11.00 16.82
N ARG A 4 -6.00 11.16 16.12
CA ARG A 4 -4.85 11.95 16.59
C ARG A 4 -4.60 13.21 15.75
N LEU A 5 -5.44 13.51 14.74
CA LEU A 5 -5.24 14.66 13.84
C LEU A 5 -5.35 15.99 14.61
N ARG A 6 -4.43 16.91 14.31
CA ARG A 6 -4.44 18.30 14.77
C ARG A 6 -4.03 19.22 13.60
N PRO A 7 -4.60 20.43 13.47
CA PRO A 7 -5.65 21.03 14.29
C PRO A 7 -7.05 20.46 13.99
N THR A 8 -8.00 20.67 14.89
CA THR A 8 -9.40 20.16 14.80
C THR A 8 -10.37 21.15 14.15
N GLY A 9 -9.85 22.16 13.44
CA GLY A 9 -10.67 23.20 12.77
C GLY A 9 -11.41 22.73 11.51
N PHE A 10 -11.36 21.43 11.22
CA PHE A 10 -12.09 20.80 10.12
C PHE A 10 -12.67 19.47 10.60
N LYS A 11 -13.74 19.03 9.94
CA LYS A 11 -14.32 17.70 10.15
C LYS A 11 -13.90 16.79 9.01
N VAL A 12 -13.29 15.66 9.34
CA VAL A 12 -13.05 14.61 8.36
C VAL A 12 -14.36 13.88 8.12
N LEU A 13 -14.80 13.78 6.87
CA LEU A 13 -16.02 13.07 6.51
C LEU A 13 -15.76 11.61 6.13
N SER A 14 -14.63 11.34 5.47
CA SER A 14 -14.21 9.99 5.13
C SER A 14 -12.69 9.81 5.06
N LEU A 15 -12.26 8.56 5.18
CA LEU A 15 -10.92 8.08 4.89
C LEU A 15 -11.02 6.95 3.88
N THR A 16 -10.49 7.17 2.68
CA THR A 16 -10.32 6.10 1.70
C THR A 16 -8.86 5.70 1.62
N THR A 17 -8.57 4.42 1.81
CA THR A 17 -7.23 3.86 1.70
C THR A 17 -7.14 2.92 0.50
N VAL A 18 -5.97 2.92 -0.16
CA VAL A 18 -5.72 2.07 -1.33
C VAL A 18 -4.40 1.36 -1.09
N SER A 19 -4.44 0.03 -0.99
CA SER A 19 -3.29 -0.82 -0.71
C SER A 19 -2.50 -0.42 0.54
N SER A 20 -3.15 0.13 1.57
CA SER A 20 -2.47 0.55 2.79
C SER A 20 -2.31 -0.61 3.78
N PRO A 21 -1.13 -0.83 4.39
CA PRO A 21 -0.90 -2.01 5.25
C PRO A 21 -1.47 -1.82 6.67
N HIS A 22 -2.79 -1.85 6.83
CA HIS A 22 -3.46 -1.63 8.13
C HIS A 22 -3.10 -2.68 9.18
N GLN A 23 -2.78 -3.91 8.74
CA GLN A 23 -2.29 -4.98 9.62
C GLN A 23 -0.77 -5.19 9.50
N GLY A 24 -0.07 -4.26 8.85
CA GLY A 24 1.34 -4.36 8.51
C GLY A 24 1.61 -5.23 7.28
N SER A 25 2.88 -5.39 6.94
CA SER A 25 3.37 -6.20 5.83
C SER A 25 4.24 -7.33 6.35
N PRO A 26 3.91 -8.61 6.04
CA PRO A 26 4.79 -9.74 6.35
C PRO A 26 6.17 -9.61 5.69
N PHE A 27 6.27 -8.87 4.58
CA PHE A 27 7.57 -8.58 3.97
C PHE A 27 8.40 -7.63 4.83
N ALA A 28 7.77 -6.67 5.50
CA ALA A 28 8.46 -5.79 6.44
C ALA A 28 9.03 -6.57 7.62
N ASP A 29 8.23 -7.49 8.20
CA ASP A 29 8.70 -8.39 9.27
C ASP A 29 9.88 -9.25 8.81
N TYR A 30 9.77 -9.84 7.62
CA TYR A 30 10.83 -10.66 7.04
C TYR A 30 12.13 -9.87 6.84
N ALA A 31 12.04 -8.67 6.25
CA ALA A 31 13.20 -7.85 5.98
C ALA A 31 13.91 -7.42 7.27
N ILE A 32 13.17 -7.05 8.33
CA ILE A 32 13.77 -6.72 9.63
C ILE A 32 14.46 -7.95 10.24
N ARG A 33 13.79 -9.10 10.25
CA ARG A 33 14.34 -10.34 10.81
C ARG A 33 15.59 -10.84 10.07
N PHE A 34 15.60 -10.73 8.74
CA PHE A 34 16.68 -11.26 7.91
C PHE A 34 17.90 -10.35 7.88
N ILE A 35 17.70 -9.03 7.94
CA ILE A 35 18.76 -8.04 7.77
C ILE A 35 19.39 -7.68 9.12
N GLY A 36 18.64 -7.81 10.21
CA GLY A 36 19.08 -7.42 11.55
C GLY A 36 19.17 -5.90 11.69
N GLU A 37 18.92 -5.38 12.90
CA GLU A 37 18.87 -3.93 13.15
C GLU A 37 20.13 -3.19 12.69
N GLN A 38 21.30 -3.85 12.78
CA GLN A 38 22.59 -3.29 12.40
C GLN A 38 22.77 -3.03 10.89
N ARG A 39 22.02 -3.70 10.01
CA ARG A 39 22.12 -3.52 8.54
C ARG A 39 20.93 -2.79 7.94
N LEU A 40 19.95 -2.39 8.76
CA LEU A 40 18.83 -1.54 8.35
C LEU A 40 19.29 -0.27 7.62
N PRO A 41 20.35 0.45 8.04
CA PRO A 41 20.82 1.64 7.31
C PRO A 41 21.31 1.35 5.88
N ARG A 42 21.71 0.10 5.58
CA ARG A 42 22.14 -0.30 4.23
C ARG A 42 20.94 -0.68 3.36
N LEU A 43 19.98 -1.40 3.92
CA LEU A 43 18.69 -1.65 3.26
C LEU A 43 17.99 -0.33 2.96
N TYR A 44 17.96 0.56 3.94
CA TYR A 44 17.40 1.90 3.80
C TYR A 44 18.05 2.66 2.65
N ARG A 45 19.38 2.73 2.58
CA ARG A 45 20.04 3.33 1.42
C ARG A 45 19.71 2.68 0.07
N ILE A 46 19.41 1.38 0.03
CA ILE A 46 18.97 0.69 -1.19
C ILE A 46 17.52 1.05 -1.52
N LEU A 47 16.64 1.09 -0.51
CA LEU A 47 15.23 1.47 -0.62
C LEU A 47 15.09 2.94 -1.04
N GLU A 48 15.84 3.86 -0.44
CA GLU A 48 15.95 5.27 -0.84
C GLU A 48 16.35 5.42 -2.32
N ARG A 49 17.34 4.64 -2.78
CA ARG A 49 17.77 4.64 -4.19
C ARG A 49 16.70 4.16 -5.15
N VAL A 50 15.74 3.36 -4.69
CA VAL A 50 14.57 2.92 -5.48
C VAL A 50 13.31 3.74 -5.16
N GLY A 51 13.45 4.85 -4.42
CA GLY A 51 12.38 5.81 -4.13
C GLY A 51 11.44 5.41 -2.98
N LEU A 52 11.86 4.51 -2.10
CA LEU A 52 11.09 4.08 -0.93
C LEU A 52 11.63 4.75 0.34
N GLU A 53 10.77 5.47 1.07
CA GLU A 53 11.14 6.15 2.32
C GLU A 53 11.46 5.15 3.43
N THR A 54 12.56 5.40 4.14
CA THR A 54 13.29 4.39 4.90
C THR A 54 12.96 4.39 6.38
N GLY A 55 12.73 5.56 6.98
CA GLY A 55 12.30 5.67 8.38
C GLY A 55 10.94 5.03 8.67
N ALA A 56 10.11 4.84 7.64
CA ALA A 56 8.76 4.29 7.77
C ALA A 56 8.72 2.76 7.88
N PHE A 57 9.78 2.03 7.52
CA PHE A 57 9.67 0.59 7.29
C PHE A 57 9.41 -0.23 8.56
N GLN A 58 9.96 0.18 9.71
CA GLN A 58 9.64 -0.42 11.01
C GLN A 58 8.16 -0.24 11.36
N GLN A 59 7.58 0.89 10.98
CA GLN A 59 6.17 1.19 11.24
C GLN A 59 5.22 0.37 10.35
N LEU A 60 5.74 -0.23 9.27
CA LEU A 60 4.97 -1.11 8.39
C LEU A 60 4.96 -2.57 8.86
N THR A 61 5.63 -2.91 9.95
CA THR A 61 5.64 -4.28 10.50
C THR A 61 4.27 -4.67 11.05
N THR A 62 3.97 -5.97 11.01
CA THR A 62 2.71 -6.45 11.57
C THR A 62 2.67 -6.27 13.08
N VAL A 63 3.84 -6.35 13.74
CA VAL A 63 4.01 -6.14 15.17
C VAL A 63 3.70 -4.69 15.55
N PHE A 64 4.33 -3.72 14.89
CA PHE A 64 4.11 -2.30 15.18
C PHE A 64 2.66 -1.88 14.90
N MET A 65 2.09 -2.32 13.77
CA MET A 65 0.71 -1.98 13.44
C MET A 65 -0.26 -2.53 14.49
N ARG A 66 -0.05 -3.77 14.95
CA ARG A 66 -0.92 -4.41 15.95
C ARG A 66 -0.76 -3.85 17.36
N ASN A 67 0.47 -3.61 17.81
CA ASN A 67 0.75 -3.32 19.22
C ASN A 67 0.86 -1.82 19.50
N ASP A 68 1.27 -1.02 18.52
CA ASP A 68 1.57 0.39 18.70
C ASP A 68 0.59 1.28 17.93
N PHE A 69 0.52 1.16 16.60
CA PHE A 69 -0.21 2.12 15.78
C PHE A 69 -1.74 2.01 15.89
N ASN A 70 -2.31 0.82 15.69
CA ASN A 70 -3.77 0.64 15.67
C ASN A 70 -4.41 0.92 17.05
N PRO A 71 -3.86 0.41 18.19
CA PRO A 71 -4.42 0.71 19.50
C PRO A 71 -4.36 2.20 19.85
N ASN A 72 -3.29 2.89 19.43
CA ASN A 72 -3.14 4.30 19.70
C ASN A 72 -3.93 5.20 18.73
N THR A 73 -4.43 4.68 17.62
CA THR A 73 -5.11 5.49 16.61
C THR A 73 -6.46 4.92 16.16
N PRO A 74 -7.39 4.68 17.11
CA PRO A 74 -8.68 4.07 16.83
C PRO A 74 -9.49 4.87 15.81
N ASP A 75 -10.45 4.20 15.17
CA ASP A 75 -11.40 4.85 14.28
C ASP A 75 -12.29 5.84 15.06
N VAL A 76 -12.75 6.88 14.38
CA VAL A 76 -13.54 7.97 14.97
C VAL A 76 -14.98 7.85 14.50
N ASP A 77 -15.91 7.90 15.46
CA ASP A 77 -17.33 7.86 15.17
C ASP A 77 -17.76 8.99 14.23
N GLY A 78 -18.60 8.65 13.25
CA GLY A 78 -19.10 9.58 12.25
C GLY A 78 -18.17 9.83 11.05
N VAL A 79 -16.97 9.22 11.03
CA VAL A 79 -16.11 9.18 9.84
C VAL A 79 -16.38 7.90 9.05
N LYS A 80 -16.56 8.01 7.73
CA LYS A 80 -16.70 6.83 6.86
C LYS A 80 -15.34 6.28 6.45
N TYR A 81 -15.09 4.99 6.65
CA TYR A 81 -13.84 4.34 6.29
C TYR A 81 -14.03 3.41 5.10
N PHE A 82 -13.25 3.62 4.05
CA PHE A 82 -13.25 2.81 2.83
C PHE A 82 -11.86 2.27 2.54
N SER A 83 -11.80 1.08 1.97
CA SER A 83 -10.53 0.47 1.56
C SER A 83 -10.63 -0.26 0.24
N TYR A 84 -9.53 -0.21 -0.49
CA TYR A 84 -9.28 -1.00 -1.69
C TYR A 84 -7.96 -1.74 -1.53
N GLY A 85 -7.90 -2.97 -2.02
CA GLY A 85 -6.66 -3.73 -2.14
C GLY A 85 -6.25 -3.89 -3.60
N ALA A 86 -5.08 -4.46 -3.83
CA ALA A 86 -4.66 -4.89 -5.15
C ALA A 86 -4.03 -6.29 -5.09
N SER A 87 -4.14 -7.01 -6.20
CA SER A 87 -3.41 -8.25 -6.43
C SER A 87 -2.65 -8.16 -7.74
N ALA A 88 -1.37 -8.48 -7.69
CA ALA A 88 -0.48 -8.53 -8.83
C ALA A 88 0.07 -9.93 -9.02
N CYS A 89 0.31 -10.32 -10.27
CA CYS A 89 1.02 -11.56 -10.58
C CYS A 89 2.39 -11.21 -11.19
N PRO A 90 3.42 -10.96 -10.37
CA PRO A 90 4.71 -10.50 -10.88
C PRO A 90 5.41 -11.58 -11.71
N GLY A 91 5.87 -11.19 -12.90
CA GLY A 91 6.70 -12.03 -13.77
C GLY A 91 8.03 -12.43 -13.12
N LEU A 92 8.77 -13.35 -13.78
CA LEU A 92 10.01 -13.94 -13.24
C LEU A 92 11.09 -12.91 -12.89
N LEU A 93 11.22 -11.85 -13.68
CA LEU A 93 12.25 -10.81 -13.52
C LEU A 93 11.77 -9.58 -12.73
N SER A 94 10.54 -9.61 -12.18
CA SER A 94 10.00 -8.46 -11.45
C SER A 94 10.72 -8.27 -10.11
N PRO A 95 11.08 -7.03 -9.74
CA PRO A 95 11.67 -6.74 -8.42
C PRO A 95 10.72 -7.09 -7.27
N PHE A 96 9.40 -7.09 -7.51
CA PHE A 96 8.39 -7.45 -6.51
C PHE A 96 8.15 -8.95 -6.37
N ARG A 97 8.83 -9.80 -7.15
CA ARG A 97 8.60 -11.25 -7.12
C ARG A 97 8.94 -11.87 -5.77
N ALA A 98 10.05 -11.46 -5.18
CA ALA A 98 10.52 -12.00 -3.91
C ALA A 98 9.57 -11.62 -2.76
N SER A 99 9.24 -10.33 -2.64
CA SER A 99 8.32 -9.80 -1.64
C SER A 99 6.92 -10.37 -1.82
N HIS A 100 6.41 -10.43 -3.05
CA HIS A 100 5.12 -11.06 -3.37
C HIS A 100 5.06 -12.51 -2.91
N ARG A 101 6.12 -13.30 -3.15
CA ARG A 101 6.16 -14.71 -2.73
C ARG A 101 6.19 -14.87 -1.21
N ILE A 102 6.89 -13.98 -0.51
CA ILE A 102 6.95 -13.99 0.96
C ILE A 102 5.56 -13.71 1.52
N ILE A 103 4.92 -12.63 1.07
CA ILE A 103 3.58 -12.24 1.52
C ILE A 103 2.56 -13.32 1.14
N ARG A 104 2.62 -13.87 -0.08
CA ARG A 104 1.69 -14.91 -0.53
C ARG A 104 1.69 -16.16 0.32
N ARG A 105 2.83 -16.53 0.88
CA ARG A 105 2.94 -17.68 1.79
C ARG A 105 2.29 -17.43 3.15
N VAL A 106 2.23 -16.17 3.59
CA VAL A 106 1.75 -15.80 4.93
C VAL A 106 0.30 -15.30 4.89
N ASP A 107 0.00 -14.38 3.99
CA ASP A 107 -1.27 -13.64 3.94
C ASP A 107 -2.04 -13.82 2.62
N GLY A 108 -1.48 -14.55 1.64
CA GLY A 108 -2.15 -14.82 0.36
C GLY A 108 -2.02 -13.71 -0.69
N GLU A 109 -3.07 -13.49 -1.45
CA GLU A 109 -3.06 -12.57 -2.61
C GLU A 109 -2.64 -11.14 -2.19
N ASN A 110 -1.74 -10.54 -2.97
CA ASN A 110 -1.07 -9.30 -2.61
C ASN A 110 -0.56 -8.53 -3.85
N ASP A 111 -0.25 -7.26 -3.66
CA ASP A 111 0.21 -6.35 -4.71
C ASP A 111 1.74 -6.29 -4.87
N GLY A 112 2.45 -7.17 -4.17
CA GLY A 112 3.91 -7.19 -4.07
C GLY A 112 4.47 -6.60 -2.79
N LEU A 113 3.72 -5.79 -2.04
CA LEU A 113 4.15 -5.22 -0.76
C LEU A 113 3.10 -5.35 0.34
N VAL A 114 1.82 -5.36 0.00
CA VAL A 114 0.70 -5.40 0.93
C VAL A 114 -0.30 -6.47 0.50
N SER A 115 -0.73 -7.30 1.46
CA SER A 115 -1.76 -8.31 1.24
C SER A 115 -3.15 -7.67 1.17
N ILE A 116 -4.08 -8.32 0.44
CA ILE A 116 -5.49 -7.90 0.43
C ILE A 116 -6.05 -7.85 1.85
N LYS A 117 -5.71 -8.85 2.67
CA LYS A 117 -6.12 -8.94 4.07
C LYS A 117 -5.67 -7.71 4.87
N SER A 118 -4.40 -7.32 4.74
CA SER A 118 -3.86 -6.14 5.43
C SER A 118 -4.41 -4.83 4.85
N ALA A 119 -4.72 -4.79 3.55
CA ALA A 119 -5.34 -3.63 2.90
C ALA A 119 -6.80 -3.38 3.32
N SER A 120 -7.49 -4.39 3.84
CA SER A 120 -8.89 -4.28 4.23
C SER A 120 -9.05 -3.56 5.58
N HIS A 121 -9.72 -2.41 5.55
CA HIS A 121 -10.10 -1.61 6.72
C HIS A 121 -11.43 -0.87 6.48
N GLY A 122 -12.30 -0.81 7.48
CA GLY A 122 -13.66 -0.28 7.32
C GLY A 122 -14.45 -1.05 6.26
N VAL A 123 -15.14 -0.34 5.37
CA VAL A 123 -15.90 -0.93 4.26
C VAL A 123 -14.96 -1.22 3.08
N TYR A 124 -14.68 -2.51 2.87
CA TYR A 124 -13.87 -2.96 1.74
C TYR A 124 -14.66 -2.86 0.42
N LYS A 125 -14.19 -2.01 -0.51
CA LYS A 125 -14.89 -1.71 -1.77
C LYS A 125 -14.41 -2.58 -2.94
N GLY A 126 -13.22 -3.18 -2.87
CA GLY A 126 -12.79 -4.18 -3.84
C GLY A 126 -11.28 -4.32 -4.05
N THR A 127 -10.92 -5.28 -4.88
CA THR A 127 -9.54 -5.61 -5.25
C THR A 127 -9.23 -5.22 -6.69
N LEU A 128 -8.18 -4.42 -6.89
CA LEU A 128 -7.65 -4.12 -8.21
C LEU A 128 -6.81 -5.30 -8.72
N ILE A 129 -7.26 -5.95 -9.79
CA ILE A 129 -6.59 -7.12 -10.37
C ILE A 129 -5.60 -6.68 -11.44
N GLY A 130 -4.33 -7.03 -11.26
CA GLY A 130 -3.25 -6.75 -12.20
C GLY A 130 -2.20 -5.75 -11.73
N PRO A 131 -2.54 -4.56 -11.18
CA PRO A 131 -1.53 -3.58 -10.82
C PRO A 131 -0.72 -4.03 -9.60
N SER A 132 0.60 -3.86 -9.66
CA SER A 132 1.47 -3.90 -8.49
C SER A 132 1.34 -2.64 -7.65
N HIS A 133 1.87 -2.67 -6.43
CA HIS A 133 1.83 -1.54 -5.51
C HIS A 133 2.25 -0.19 -6.14
N LEU A 134 3.28 -0.18 -7.00
CA LEU A 134 3.73 1.03 -7.71
C LEU A 134 2.87 1.42 -8.91
N ASP A 135 2.12 0.48 -9.50
CA ASP A 135 1.22 0.78 -10.62
C ASP A 135 0.00 1.57 -10.13
N ILE A 136 -0.42 1.37 -8.87
CA ILE A 136 -1.58 2.03 -8.27
C ILE A 136 -1.40 3.54 -8.19
N ILE A 137 -0.22 4.00 -7.75
CA ILE A 137 0.12 5.43 -7.66
C ILE A 137 0.67 6.01 -8.97
N ASN A 138 0.49 5.31 -10.10
CA ASN A 138 0.96 5.71 -11.42
C ASN A 138 2.49 5.94 -11.54
N TRP A 139 3.27 5.46 -10.56
CA TRP A 139 4.72 5.66 -10.51
C TRP A 139 5.42 4.93 -11.64
N THR A 140 4.98 3.72 -11.94
CA THR A 140 5.52 2.96 -13.05
C THR A 140 5.30 3.69 -14.37
N ASN A 141 4.24 4.49 -14.57
CA ASN A 141 4.08 5.26 -15.80
C ASN A 141 5.10 6.40 -15.93
N ARG A 142 5.54 7.08 -14.85
CA ARG A 142 6.58 8.13 -14.95
C ARG A 142 7.93 7.57 -15.40
N LEU A 143 8.35 6.41 -14.89
CA LEU A 143 9.59 5.74 -15.31
C LEU A 143 9.41 4.98 -16.64
N LYS A 144 8.22 4.42 -16.87
CA LYS A 144 7.87 3.73 -18.12
C LYS A 144 7.73 4.68 -19.29
N TRP A 145 7.42 5.98 -19.17
CA TRP A 145 7.46 6.90 -20.33
C TRP A 145 8.85 6.98 -20.96
N VAL A 146 9.92 6.91 -20.16
CA VAL A 146 11.31 6.90 -20.64
C VAL A 146 11.67 5.58 -21.32
N ILE A 147 11.07 4.45 -20.91
CA ILE A 147 11.44 3.09 -21.37
C ILE A 147 10.43 2.51 -22.41
N LYS A 148 9.16 2.92 -22.39
CA LYS A 148 8.06 2.42 -23.26
C LYS A 148 8.17 2.87 -24.70
N GLY A 149 8.97 3.89 -25.01
CA GLY A 149 9.34 4.18 -26.40
C GLY A 149 10.06 3.00 -27.07
N VAL A 150 10.63 2.08 -26.29
CA VAL A 150 11.51 1.01 -26.79
C VAL A 150 10.90 -0.40 -26.72
N LEU A 151 9.97 -0.70 -25.79
CA LEU A 151 9.63 -2.11 -25.44
C LEU A 151 8.15 -2.51 -25.39
N GLY A 152 7.21 -1.67 -25.85
CA GLY A 152 5.87 -2.13 -26.25
C GLY A 152 4.99 -2.87 -25.21
N GLN A 153 5.25 -2.76 -23.91
CA GLN A 153 4.40 -3.37 -22.88
C GLN A 153 3.34 -2.38 -22.36
N HIS A 154 2.06 -2.65 -22.64
CA HIS A 154 0.93 -1.93 -22.07
C HIS A 154 0.51 -2.55 -20.73
N ASN A 155 0.52 -1.74 -19.66
CA ASN A 155 -0.23 -2.07 -18.43
C ASN A 155 -1.72 -1.91 -18.73
N LYS A 156 -2.55 -2.86 -18.30
CA LYS A 156 -4.02 -2.81 -18.45
C LYS A 156 -4.72 -1.90 -17.43
N PHE A 157 -4.05 -1.52 -16.34
CA PHE A 157 -4.64 -0.69 -15.28
C PHE A 157 -4.48 0.81 -15.56
N ASN A 158 -5.60 1.54 -15.52
CA ASN A 158 -5.63 2.99 -15.63
C ASN A 158 -5.89 3.61 -14.24
N ALA A 159 -4.81 4.06 -13.59
CA ALA A 159 -4.90 4.69 -12.27
C ALA A 159 -5.80 5.94 -12.27
N ILE A 160 -5.78 6.73 -13.34
CA ILE A 160 -6.61 7.94 -13.44
C ILE A 160 -8.09 7.57 -13.43
N ALA A 161 -8.48 6.60 -14.26
CA ALA A 161 -9.86 6.12 -14.29
C ALA A 161 -10.32 5.54 -12.94
N PHE A 162 -9.42 4.83 -12.24
CA PHE A 162 -9.70 4.33 -10.89
C PHE A 162 -9.96 5.46 -9.89
N TYR A 163 -9.10 6.50 -9.85
CA TYR A 163 -9.30 7.62 -8.93
C TYR A 163 -10.54 8.46 -9.28
N LEU A 164 -10.89 8.58 -10.56
CA LEU A 164 -12.17 9.19 -10.97
C LEU A 164 -13.37 8.38 -10.48
N ALA A 165 -13.35 7.05 -10.64
CA ALA A 165 -14.40 6.17 -10.13
C ALA A 165 -14.49 6.17 -8.59
N LEU A 166 -13.36 6.35 -7.90
CA LEU A 166 -13.32 6.51 -6.45
C LEU A 166 -14.03 7.82 -6.04
N SER A 167 -13.79 8.93 -6.74
CA SER A 167 -14.51 10.19 -6.51
C SER A 167 -16.01 10.06 -6.74
N ASP A 168 -16.42 9.36 -7.79
CA ASP A 168 -17.84 9.08 -8.07
C ASP A 168 -18.49 8.20 -6.98
N MET A 169 -17.76 7.21 -6.47
CA MET A 169 -18.18 6.38 -5.33
C MET A 169 -18.39 7.22 -4.07
N LEU A 170 -17.50 8.17 -3.77
CA LEU A 170 -17.64 9.07 -2.63
C LEU A 170 -18.87 9.99 -2.79
N ALA A 171 -19.10 10.52 -4.00
CA ALA A 171 -20.28 11.33 -4.28
C ALA A 171 -21.58 10.53 -4.08
N THR A 172 -21.60 9.26 -4.50
CA THR A 172 -22.73 8.33 -4.28
C THR A 172 -22.97 8.05 -2.79
N GLU A 173 -21.91 8.08 -1.99
CA GLU A 173 -21.97 7.95 -0.53
C GLU A 173 -22.37 9.27 0.19
N GLY A 174 -22.66 10.33 -0.57
CA GLY A 174 -23.05 11.65 -0.05
C GLY A 174 -21.90 12.45 0.57
N LEU A 175 -20.68 12.26 0.05
CA LEU A 175 -19.45 12.91 0.51
C LEU A 175 -18.87 13.89 -0.52
#